data_AF-A0A1M5EYX2-F1
#
_entry.id   AF-A0A1M5EYX2-F1
#
_cell.length_a   1.000
_cell.length_b   1.000
_cell.length_c   1.000
_cell.angle_alpha   90.00
_cell.angle_beta   90.00
_cell.angle_gamma   90.00
#
_symmetry.space_group_name_H-M   'P 1'
#
loop_
_entity.id
_entity.type
_entity.pdbx_description
1 polymer ?
#
loop_
_entity_poly.entity_id
_entity_poly.type
_entity_poly.pdbx_seq_one_letter_code
_entity_poly.pdbx_strand_id
1 'polypeptide(L)'
;MIKDSSIKSVTTRFSLKDYLEIQREAEKRGSNLAEVIRNSWETYQTNEQIKQQLANIELRQRKVMFEMICAVVGISSKERDEVVEQLKLKGVTW
;
A
#
# COMPACT_ATOMS: atom_id res chain seq x y z
N MET A 1 -4.22 34.40 -3.64
CA MET A 1 -4.78 33.55 -4.71
C MET A 1 -5.38 32.32 -4.06
N ILE A 2 -6.70 32.31 -3.85
CA ILE A 2 -7.42 31.14 -3.36
C ILE A 2 -7.56 30.22 -4.58
N LYS A 3 -6.91 29.05 -4.54
CA LYS A 3 -6.97 28.07 -5.62
C LYS A 3 -8.33 27.41 -5.53
N ASP A 4 -9.26 27.83 -6.39
CA ASP A 4 -10.59 27.22 -6.49
C ASP A 4 -10.44 25.71 -6.67
N SER A 5 -10.80 24.94 -5.63
CA SER A 5 -10.91 23.49 -5.73
C SER A 5 -12.15 23.21 -6.58
N SER A 6 -11.94 22.98 -7.89
CA SER A 6 -13.03 22.62 -8.79
C SER A 6 -13.78 21.42 -8.19
N ILE A 7 -15.03 21.61 -7.78
CA ILE A 7 -15.89 20.52 -7.35
C ILE A 7 -16.11 19.63 -8.58
N LYS A 8 -15.40 18.52 -8.65
CA LYS A 8 -15.54 17.54 -9.74
C LYS A 8 -16.64 16.57 -9.35
N SER A 9 -17.76 16.63 -10.06
CA SER A 9 -18.79 15.59 -9.98
C SER A 9 -18.35 14.37 -10.79
N VAL A 10 -18.60 13.19 -10.22
CA VAL A 10 -18.37 11.92 -10.91
C VAL A 10 -19.69 11.18 -10.97
N THR A 11 -20.08 10.75 -12.16
CA THR A 11 -21.23 9.88 -12.38
C THR A 11 -20.72 8.56 -12.91
N THR A 12 -21.15 7.47 -12.30
CA THR A 12 -20.79 6.12 -12.71
C THR A 12 -22.04 5.25 -12.74
N ARG A 13 -21.98 4.17 -13.52
CA ARG A 13 -23.05 3.17 -13.61
C ARG A 13 -22.59 1.92 -12.90
N PHE A 14 -23.44 1.42 -12.01
CA PHE A 14 -23.24 0.16 -11.33
C PHE A 14 -24.18 -0.89 -11.90
N SER A 15 -23.82 -2.17 -11.75
CA SER A 15 -24.80 -3.23 -11.96
C SER A 15 -25.93 -3.09 -10.93
N LEU A 16 -27.12 -3.63 -11.24
CA LEU A 16 -28.24 -3.58 -10.30
C LEU A 16 -27.88 -4.25 -8.96
N LYS A 17 -27.11 -5.34 -8.99
CA LYS A 17 -26.66 -6.04 -7.80
C LYS A 17 -25.78 -5.14 -6.92
N ASP A 18 -24.75 -4.53 -7.51
CA ASP A 18 -23.81 -3.68 -6.77
C ASP A 18 -24.52 -2.44 -6.20
N TYR A 19 -25.44 -1.86 -6.98
CA TYR A 19 -26.28 -0.75 -6.52
C TYR A 19 -27.09 -1.12 -5.27
N LEU A 20 -27.75 -2.29 -5.27
CA LEU A 20 -28.53 -2.76 -4.11
C LEU A 20 -27.66 -3.09 -2.89
N GLU A 21 -26.41 -3.52 -3.10
CA GLU A 21 -25.44 -3.71 -2.01
C GLU A 21 -25.02 -2.37 -1.40
N ILE A 22 -24.67 -1.38 -2.23
CA ILE A 22 -24.31 -0.04 -1.76
C ILE A 22 -25.49 0.63 -1.06
N GLN A 23 -26.71 0.47 -1.60
CA GLN A 23 -27.93 1.00 -0.98
C GLN A 23 -28.17 0.41 0.40
N ARG A 24 -28.07 -0.92 0.56
CA ARG A 24 -28.21 -1.58 1.88
C ARG A 24 -27.17 -1.07 2.88
N GLU A 25 -25.95 -0.84 2.44
CA GLU A 25 -24.89 -0.32 3.30
C GLU A 25 -25.14 1.15 3.70
N ALA A 26 -25.68 1.96 2.78
CA ALA A 26 -26.10 3.33 3.05
C ALA A 26 -27.23 3.37 4.10
N GLU A 27 -28.25 2.52 3.93
CA GLU A 27 -29.36 2.38 4.88
C GLU A 27 -28.86 1.96 6.27
N LYS A 28 -27.96 0.97 6.33
CA LYS A 28 -27.35 0.49 7.58
C LYS A 28 -26.58 1.58 8.33
N ARG A 29 -25.91 2.47 7.59
CA ARG A 29 -25.11 3.57 8.15
C ARG A 29 -25.91 4.86 8.38
N GLY A 30 -27.18 4.89 7.97
CA GLY A 30 -28.01 6.11 8.01
C GLY A 30 -27.46 7.22 7.11
N SER A 31 -26.78 6.87 6.01
CA SER A 31 -26.13 7.80 5.09
C SER A 31 -26.67 7.66 3.66
N ASN A 32 -26.15 8.47 2.74
CA ASN A 32 -26.50 8.36 1.31
C ASN A 32 -25.45 7.55 0.53
N LEU A 33 -25.84 7.05 -0.65
CA LEU A 33 -24.97 6.22 -1.50
C LEU A 33 -23.66 6.94 -1.87
N ALA A 34 -23.72 8.25 -2.15
CA ALA A 34 -22.52 9.01 -2.54
C ALA A 34 -21.50 9.08 -1.40
N GLU A 35 -21.96 9.22 -0.16
CA GLU A 35 -21.12 9.22 1.03
C GLU A 35 -20.49 7.85 1.29
N VAL A 36 -21.25 6.77 1.13
CA VAL A 36 -20.71 5.41 1.19
C VAL A 36 -19.60 5.21 0.16
N ILE A 37 -19.80 5.66 -1.08
CA ILE A 37 -18.80 5.55 -2.15
C ILE A 37 -17.55 6.38 -1.82
N ARG A 38 -17.71 7.63 -1.36
CA ARG A 38 -16.56 8.49 -0.98
C ARG A 38 -15.74 7.87 0.15
N ASN A 39 -16.40 7.46 1.23
CA ASN A 39 -15.73 6.86 2.38
C ASN A 39 -15.03 5.56 2.00
N SER A 40 -15.65 4.74 1.16
CA SER A 40 -15.04 3.50 0.66
C SER A 40 -13.81 3.79 -0.21
N TRP A 41 -13.88 4.82 -1.05
CA TRP A 41 -12.75 5.24 -1.88
C TRP A 41 -11.59 5.78 -1.04
N GLU A 42 -11.87 6.66 -0.08
CA GLU A 42 -10.85 7.16 0.85
C GLU A 42 -10.19 6.03 1.63
N THR A 43 -11.00 5.10 2.15
CA THR A 43 -10.50 3.91 2.86
C THR A 43 -9.61 3.05 1.96
N TYR A 44 -10.01 2.84 0.70
CA TYR A 44 -9.20 2.12 -0.27
C TYR A 44 -7.86 2.82 -0.52
N GLN A 45 -7.87 4.14 -0.73
CA GLN A 45 -6.64 4.93 -0.94
C GLN A 45 -5.71 4.86 0.28
N THR A 46 -6.25 5.02 1.49
CA THR A 46 -5.48 4.87 2.73
C THR A 46 -4.88 3.47 2.85
N ASN A 47 -5.65 2.43 2.55
CA ASN A 47 -5.15 1.05 2.61
C ASN A 47 -4.04 0.80 1.60
N GLU A 48 -4.15 1.32 0.38
CA GLU A 48 -3.08 1.23 -0.63
C GLU A 48 -1.81 1.96 -0.18
N GLN A 49 -1.96 3.15 0.42
CA GLN A 49 -0.83 3.88 0.99
C GLN A 49 -0.16 3.09 2.13
N ILE A 50 -0.95 2.48 3.03
CA ILE A 50 -0.44 1.64 4.12
C ILE A 50 0.32 0.44 3.56
N LYS A 51 -0.22 -0.25 2.54
CA LYS A 51 0.47 -1.38 1.90
C LYS A 51 1.83 -0.97 1.32
N GLN A 52 1.90 0.18 0.65
CA GLN A 52 3.17 0.70 0.13
C GLN A 52 4.16 1.02 1.25
N GLN A 53 3.69 1.63 2.35
CA GLN A 53 4.53 1.91 3.51
C GLN A 53 5.04 0.63 4.17
N LEU A 54 4.20 -0.41 4.29
CA LEU A 54 4.60 -1.71 4.81
C LEU A 54 5.69 -2.36 3.96
N ALA A 55 5.53 -2.36 2.63
CA ALA A 55 6.54 -2.88 1.71
C ALA A 55 7.89 -2.15 1.87
N ASN A 56 7.87 -0.82 2.03
CA ASN A 56 9.08 -0.03 2.26
C ASN A 56 9.74 -0.34 3.61
N ILE A 57 8.93 -0.53 4.66
CA ILE A 57 9.42 -0.90 5.99
C ILE A 57 10.08 -2.28 5.95
N GLU A 58 9.44 -3.25 5.28
CA GLU A 58 9.97 -4.60 5.14
C GLU A 58 11.32 -4.60 4.41
N LEU A 59 11.42 -3.88 3.29
CA LEU A 59 12.68 -3.74 2.54
C LEU A 59 13.78 -3.11 3.39
N ARG A 60 13.45 -2.07 4.15
CA ARG A 60 14.39 -1.44 5.09
C ARG A 60 14.83 -2.40 6.20
N GLN A 61 13.90 -3.18 6.77
CA GLN A 61 14.20 -4.16 7.81
C GLN A 61 15.14 -5.25 7.31
N ARG A 62 14.90 -5.79 6.11
CA ARG A 62 15.78 -6.77 5.48
C ARG A 62 17.20 -6.21 5.32
N LYS A 63 17.33 -4.98 4.83
CA LYS A 63 18.64 -4.31 4.68
C LYS A 63 19.37 -4.17 6.02
N VAL A 64 18.69 -3.64 7.04
CA VAL A 64 19.26 -3.44 8.37
C VAL A 64 19.65 -4.77 9.02
N MET A 65 18.84 -5.81 8.85
CA MET A 65 19.15 -7.15 9.35
C MET A 65 20.39 -7.73 8.67
N PHE A 66 20.51 -7.59 7.35
CA PHE A 66 21.71 -8.01 6.62
C PHE A 66 22.97 -7.28 7.10
N GLU A 67 22.88 -5.96 7.25
CA GLU A 67 23.99 -5.14 7.76
C GLU A 67 24.41 -5.54 9.18
N MET A 68 23.45 -5.80 10.07
CA MET A 68 23.72 -6.31 11.42
C MET A 68 24.42 -7.66 11.38
N ILE A 69 23.93 -8.63 10.60
CA ILE A 69 24.55 -9.95 10.49
C ILE A 69 25.98 -9.84 9.97
N CYS A 70 26.19 -9.04 8.92
CA CYS A 70 27.53 -8.83 8.38
C CYS A 70 28.48 -8.17 9.38
N ALA A 71 27.97 -7.25 10.22
CA ALA A 71 28.75 -6.63 11.29
C ALA A 71 29.10 -7.63 12.40
N VAL A 72 28.14 -8.45 12.84
CA VAL A 72 28.33 -9.46 13.89
C VAL A 72 29.34 -10.53 13.46
N VAL A 73 29.27 -10.97 12.20
CA VAL A 73 30.17 -12.00 11.65
C VAL A 73 31.53 -11.42 11.26
N GLY A 74 31.67 -10.08 11.21
CA GLY A 74 32.92 -9.41 10.86
C GLY A 74 33.28 -9.53 9.38
N ILE A 75 32.27 -9.62 8.52
CA ILE A 75 32.44 -9.82 7.06
C ILE A 75 32.97 -8.54 6.42
N SER A 76 34.05 -8.66 5.65
CA SER A 76 34.65 -7.55 4.90
C SER A 76 33.73 -7.07 3.77
N SER A 77 33.98 -5.87 3.23
CA SER A 77 33.16 -5.32 2.13
C SER A 77 33.15 -6.21 0.88
N LYS A 78 34.28 -6.86 0.55
CA LYS A 78 34.37 -7.78 -0.59
C LYS A 78 33.51 -9.03 -0.41
N GLU A 79 33.55 -9.63 0.77
CA GLU A 79 32.76 -10.82 1.08
C GLU A 79 31.26 -10.51 1.15
N ARG A 80 30.86 -9.27 1.49
CA ARG A 80 29.45 -8.83 1.40
C ARG A 80 28.94 -8.87 -0.03
N ASP A 81 29.72 -8.39 -0.99
CA ASP A 81 29.34 -8.39 -2.41
C ASP A 81 29.16 -9.82 -2.93
N GLU A 82 30.05 -10.74 -2.53
CA GLU A 82 29.95 -12.17 -2.86
C GLU A 82 28.69 -12.82 -2.26
N VAL A 83 28.36 -12.50 -1.00
CA VAL A 83 27.14 -12.98 -0.34
C VAL A 83 25.89 -12.45 -1.05
N VAL A 84 25.87 -11.19 -1.47
CA VAL A 84 24.75 -10.60 -2.23
C VAL A 84 24.54 -11.33 -3.55
N GLU A 85 25.60 -11.62 -4.30
CA GLU A 85 25.50 -12.39 -5.55
C GLU A 85 25.01 -13.82 -5.32
N GLN A 86 25.47 -14.48 -4.25
CA GLN A 86 24.94 -15.80 -3.89
C GLN A 86 23.46 -15.77 -3.51
N LEU A 87 23.01 -14.71 -2.82
CA LEU A 87 21.60 -14.55 -2.45
C LEU A 87 20.71 -14.34 -3.68
N LYS A 88 21.18 -13.57 -4.68
CA LYS A 88 20.48 -13.41 -5.97
C LYS A 88 20.36 -14.74 -6.70
N LEU A 89 21.42 -15.54 -6.76
CA LEU A 89 21.40 -16.88 -7.38
C LEU A 89 20.42 -17.84 -6.70
N LYS A 90 20.17 -17.65 -5.39
CA LYS A 90 19.16 -18.40 -4.62
C LYS A 90 17.74 -17.82 -4.74
N GLY A 91 17.53 -16.84 -5.61
CA GLY A 91 16.21 -16.24 -5.87
C GLY A 91 15.79 -15.18 -4.84
N VAL A 92 16.70 -14.70 -3.99
CA VAL A 92 16.40 -13.61 -3.05
C VAL A 92 16.53 -12.29 -3.80
N THR A 93 15.39 -11.68 -4.12
CA THR A 93 15.30 -10.32 -4.67
C THR A 93 15.17 -9.30 -3.55
N TRP A 94 15.98 -8.24 -3.65
CA TRP A 94 16.07 -7.11 -2.71
C TRP A 94 15.37 -5.88 -3.27
#